data_AF-A0A7W8BPQ4-F1
#
_entry.id   AF-A0A7W8BPQ4-F1
#
_cell.length_a   1.000
_cell.length_b   1.000
_cell.length_c   1.000
_cell.angle_alpha   90.00
_cell.angle_beta   90.00
_cell.angle_gamma   90.00
#
_symmetry.space_group_name_H-M   'P 1'
#
loop_
_entity.id
_entity.type
_entity.pdbx_description
1 polymer ?
#
loop_
_entity_poly.entity_id
_entity_poly.type
_entity_poly.pdbx_seq_one_letter_code
_entity_poly.pdbx_strand_id
1 'polypeptide(L)'
;MEQPEEVTDAPDAPRSSGTSDAVQAPVTAAPVPDAAAAAVPDVAPKRRRGRTGALIGVAAALGLVAGTCAGYLVQADREPTPLPPLSQPVLPQAKGKGPEPLSAAQDRRVKTDGDLRELLLDRPRGAKRTEWTEGSDGWLDLAAYADRFEKPDAAFGQLVQDRFRRAVVTGWEVGDDYTVDIRLVQYRQEEAASAAEVGVEAQYWPEQERHDSWPIPGTGEGRAYVLAEPRTEDGYQSLYGAEAHAARGDITMEIYVYGTKPVPKKMIMSLAERQMERL
;
A
#
# COMPACT_ATOMS: atom_id res chain seq x y z
N MET A 1 -43.06 -38.12 17.70
CA MET A 1 -43.40 -38.88 16.48
C MET A 1 -42.70 -38.19 15.32
N GLU A 2 -42.33 -38.98 14.32
CA GLU A 2 -41.62 -38.66 13.07
C GLU A 2 -40.60 -37.50 13.03
N GLN A 3 -39.31 -37.86 13.13
CA GLN A 3 -38.42 -37.74 11.96
C GLN A 3 -38.67 -39.00 11.08
N PRO A 4 -38.50 -38.97 9.73
CA PRO A 4 -37.42 -38.25 9.03
C PRO A 4 -37.85 -37.55 7.71
N GLU A 5 -36.91 -36.83 7.08
CA GLU A 5 -36.27 -37.28 5.82
C GLU A 5 -35.07 -36.39 5.47
N GLU A 6 -34.07 -36.98 4.82
CA GLU A 6 -32.76 -36.41 4.53
C GLU A 6 -32.62 -36.20 3.02
N VAL A 7 -32.62 -34.94 2.56
CA VAL A 7 -32.28 -34.58 1.17
C VAL A 7 -31.38 -33.35 1.18
N THR A 8 -30.08 -33.59 1.05
CA THR A 8 -29.09 -32.55 0.75
C THR A 8 -29.00 -32.30 -0.74
N ASP A 9 -29.03 -31.04 -1.17
CA ASP A 9 -28.47 -30.63 -2.45
C ASP A 9 -27.76 -29.27 -2.29
N ALA A 10 -26.60 -29.11 -2.95
CA ALA A 10 -25.76 -27.93 -2.87
C ALA A 10 -24.87 -27.85 -4.14
N PRO A 11 -24.93 -26.77 -4.93
CA PRO A 11 -24.19 -26.68 -6.18
C PRO A 11 -22.68 -26.46 -5.97
N ASP A 12 -21.91 -27.11 -6.83
CA ASP A 12 -20.45 -27.27 -6.74
C ASP A 12 -19.61 -25.98 -6.70
N ALA A 13 -18.51 -26.07 -5.96
CA ALA A 13 -17.33 -25.21 -6.13
C ALA A 13 -16.08 -26.09 -6.27
N PRO A 14 -15.35 -26.04 -7.41
CA PRO A 14 -14.32 -27.03 -7.69
C PRO A 14 -13.09 -26.87 -6.80
N ARG A 15 -12.78 -27.90 -6.02
CA ARG A 15 -11.48 -28.13 -5.39
C ARG A 15 -11.03 -29.56 -5.69
N SER A 16 -9.84 -29.72 -6.26
CA SER A 16 -9.19 -31.02 -6.38
C SER A 16 -7.84 -30.98 -5.65
N SER A 17 -7.76 -31.74 -4.56
CA SER A 17 -6.54 -32.01 -3.80
C SER A 17 -5.91 -33.30 -4.32
N GLY A 18 -4.63 -33.27 -4.71
CA GLY A 18 -3.91 -34.50 -5.10
C GLY A 18 -3.39 -35.30 -3.89
N THR A 19 -3.20 -36.61 -4.04
CA THR A 19 -2.28 -37.51 -3.30
C THR A 19 -2.32 -38.93 -3.91
N SER A 20 -1.28 -39.74 -3.67
CA SER A 20 -1.14 -41.20 -3.86
C SER A 20 -0.89 -41.80 -5.26
N ASP A 21 0.39 -42.04 -5.53
CA ASP A 21 1.01 -43.37 -5.72
C ASP A 21 0.29 -44.59 -6.37
N ALA A 22 0.99 -45.11 -7.40
CA ALA A 22 1.43 -46.51 -7.58
C ALA A 22 0.52 -47.60 -8.21
N VAL A 23 1.17 -48.77 -8.45
CA VAL A 23 0.67 -50.10 -8.89
C VAL A 23 0.58 -50.36 -10.42
N GLN A 24 1.69 -50.81 -11.05
CA GLN A 24 1.97 -52.20 -11.57
C GLN A 24 1.53 -52.43 -13.05
N ALA A 25 1.93 -53.48 -13.82
CA ALA A 25 2.70 -54.74 -13.63
C ALA A 25 3.38 -55.18 -14.98
N PRO A 26 3.98 -56.40 -15.16
CA PRO A 26 4.88 -57.27 -14.36
C PRO A 26 6.29 -57.30 -15.05
N VAL A 27 7.15 -58.32 -15.27
CA VAL A 27 7.41 -59.79 -15.00
C VAL A 27 8.97 -59.96 -15.02
N THR A 28 9.68 -60.78 -14.22
CA THR A 28 9.86 -62.27 -14.15
C THR A 28 10.74 -62.87 -15.28
N ALA A 29 11.84 -63.62 -15.07
CA ALA A 29 12.54 -64.23 -13.91
C ALA A 29 14.09 -64.21 -14.13
N ALA A 30 14.99 -64.12 -13.12
CA ALA A 30 15.47 -65.09 -12.09
C ALA A 30 16.34 -66.26 -12.64
N PRO A 31 17.32 -66.86 -11.89
CA PRO A 31 17.57 -66.80 -10.43
C PRO A 31 19.05 -66.54 -9.97
N VAL A 32 19.28 -66.72 -8.66
CA VAL A 32 20.53 -66.65 -7.84
C VAL A 32 21.28 -68.02 -7.79
N PRO A 33 22.41 -68.31 -7.06
CA PRO A 33 22.94 -67.67 -5.83
C PRO A 33 24.49 -67.56 -5.57
N ASP A 34 24.79 -66.90 -4.45
CA ASP A 34 25.85 -67.16 -3.43
C ASP A 34 27.34 -66.73 -3.57
N ALA A 35 28.00 -66.76 -2.42
CA ALA A 35 29.23 -66.05 -2.02
C ALA A 35 30.57 -66.71 -2.37
N ALA A 36 31.66 -65.92 -2.37
CA ALA A 36 32.80 -66.14 -1.45
C ALA A 36 33.86 -65.01 -1.43
N ALA A 37 34.59 -64.99 -0.31
CA ALA A 37 35.80 -64.26 0.08
C ALA A 37 36.78 -63.66 -0.98
N ALA A 38 37.11 -62.39 -0.73
CA ALA A 38 38.45 -61.76 -0.67
C ALA A 38 39.66 -62.35 -1.46
N ALA A 39 40.22 -61.52 -2.35
CA ALA A 39 41.67 -61.46 -2.64
C ALA A 39 42.09 -60.07 -3.14
N VAL A 40 43.29 -59.61 -2.75
CA VAL A 40 43.95 -58.34 -3.14
C VAL A 40 45.47 -58.55 -3.04
N PRO A 41 46.35 -57.96 -3.88
CA PRO A 41 46.15 -57.20 -5.13
C PRO A 41 46.83 -57.84 -6.37
N ASP A 42 46.75 -57.18 -7.53
CA ASP A 42 47.93 -56.99 -8.39
C ASP A 42 47.90 -55.58 -9.04
N VAL A 43 49.06 -55.02 -9.39
CA VAL A 43 49.24 -53.59 -9.74
C VAL A 43 49.47 -53.41 -11.24
N ALA A 44 48.38 -53.32 -12.00
CA ALA A 44 48.44 -52.85 -13.38
C ALA A 44 48.81 -51.34 -13.45
N PRO A 45 49.69 -50.91 -14.38
CA PRO A 45 50.30 -49.58 -14.33
C PRO A 45 49.32 -48.44 -14.58
N LYS A 46 49.40 -47.41 -13.71
CA LYS A 46 48.55 -46.21 -13.69
C LYS A 46 48.76 -45.32 -14.92
N ARG A 47 48.13 -45.67 -16.05
CA ARG A 47 48.14 -44.87 -17.30
C ARG A 47 47.76 -43.42 -16.99
N ARG A 48 48.50 -42.45 -17.56
CA ARG A 48 48.36 -41.00 -17.34
C ARG A 48 47.08 -40.41 -17.98
N ARG A 49 45.90 -40.88 -17.57
CA ARG A 49 44.59 -40.28 -17.90
C ARG A 49 44.48 -38.93 -17.18
N GLY A 50 44.57 -37.83 -17.94
CA GLY A 50 44.46 -36.47 -17.41
C GLY A 50 44.62 -35.42 -18.50
N ARG A 51 45.77 -35.41 -19.22
CA ARG A 51 46.04 -34.42 -20.28
C ARG A 51 44.97 -34.39 -21.37
N THR A 52 44.49 -35.54 -21.84
CA THR A 52 43.42 -35.60 -22.85
C THR A 52 42.10 -35.02 -22.34
N GLY A 53 41.74 -35.25 -21.07
CA GLY A 53 40.53 -34.68 -20.46
C GLY A 53 40.62 -33.17 -20.33
N ALA A 54 41.77 -32.64 -19.91
CA ALA A 54 42.02 -31.20 -19.85
C ALA A 54 41.95 -30.54 -21.25
N LEU A 55 42.53 -31.17 -22.29
CA LEU A 55 42.45 -30.68 -23.66
C LEU A 55 41.00 -30.68 -24.20
N ILE A 56 40.22 -31.73 -23.92
CA ILE A 56 38.79 -31.79 -24.29
C ILE A 56 37.99 -30.72 -23.55
N GLY A 57 38.24 -30.50 -22.25
CA GLY A 57 37.58 -29.46 -21.46
C GLY A 57 37.88 -28.04 -21.97
N VAL A 58 39.14 -27.75 -22.32
CA VAL A 58 39.53 -26.47 -22.93
C VAL A 58 38.90 -26.30 -24.32
N ALA A 59 38.89 -27.34 -25.14
CA ALA A 59 38.24 -27.29 -26.45
C ALA A 59 36.72 -27.06 -26.35
N ALA A 60 36.05 -27.70 -25.38
CA ALA A 60 34.63 -27.49 -25.11
C ALA A 60 34.35 -26.06 -24.62
N ALA A 61 35.15 -25.51 -23.71
CA ALA A 61 35.01 -24.14 -23.24
C ALA A 61 35.23 -23.11 -24.36
N LEU A 62 36.27 -23.29 -25.18
CA LEU A 62 36.54 -22.44 -26.34
C LEU A 62 35.43 -22.53 -27.39
N GLY A 63 34.90 -23.73 -27.65
CA GLY A 63 33.78 -23.93 -28.57
C GLY A 63 32.49 -23.25 -28.07
N LEU A 64 32.23 -23.28 -26.77
CA LEU A 64 31.07 -22.62 -26.15
C LEU A 64 31.21 -21.08 -26.24
N VAL A 65 32.38 -20.52 -25.89
CA VAL A 65 32.65 -19.07 -26.01
C VAL A 65 32.58 -18.60 -27.47
N ALA A 66 33.21 -19.32 -28.40
CA ALA A 66 33.15 -18.97 -29.82
C ALA A 66 31.71 -19.06 -30.36
N GLY A 67 30.96 -20.09 -29.96
CA GLY A 67 29.55 -20.26 -30.31
C GLY A 67 28.64 -19.15 -29.78
N THR A 68 28.83 -18.70 -28.53
CA THR A 68 28.04 -17.59 -27.96
C THR A 68 28.43 -16.25 -28.57
N CYS A 69 29.70 -15.98 -28.83
CA CYS A 69 30.12 -14.76 -29.53
C CYS A 69 29.58 -14.70 -30.97
N ALA A 70 29.66 -15.80 -31.73
CA ALA A 70 29.10 -15.87 -33.08
C ALA A 70 27.56 -15.77 -33.07
N GLY A 71 26.89 -16.47 -32.15
CA GLY A 71 25.44 -16.41 -31.97
C GLY A 71 24.93 -15.06 -31.49
N TYR A 72 25.75 -14.27 -30.78
CA TYR A 72 25.45 -12.88 -30.44
C TYR A 72 25.58 -11.98 -31.66
N LEU A 73 26.68 -12.07 -32.43
CA LEU A 73 26.86 -11.27 -33.65
C LEU A 73 25.73 -11.51 -34.67
N VAL A 74 25.33 -12.77 -34.89
CA VAL A 74 24.22 -13.13 -35.78
C VAL A 74 22.85 -12.63 -35.28
N GLN A 75 22.73 -12.23 -34.01
CA GLN A 75 21.51 -11.58 -33.47
C GLN A 75 21.60 -10.05 -33.46
N ALA A 76 22.80 -9.49 -33.25
CA ALA A 76 23.05 -8.06 -33.32
C ALA A 76 23.01 -7.51 -34.76
N ASP A 77 23.37 -8.33 -35.75
CA ASP A 77 23.32 -8.02 -37.18
C ASP A 77 21.94 -8.32 -37.82
N ARG A 78 20.91 -8.61 -37.00
CA ARG A 78 19.53 -8.67 -37.51
C ARG A 78 18.99 -7.25 -37.64
N GLU A 79 18.50 -6.95 -38.84
CA GLU A 79 17.76 -5.73 -39.12
C GLU A 79 16.62 -5.55 -38.09
N PRO A 80 16.58 -4.45 -37.33
CA PRO A 80 15.60 -4.28 -36.25
C PRO A 80 14.17 -4.31 -36.80
N THR A 81 13.33 -5.23 -36.30
CA THR A 81 11.91 -5.25 -36.65
C THR A 81 11.30 -3.88 -36.36
N PRO A 82 10.79 -3.15 -37.37
CA PRO A 82 10.27 -1.81 -37.16
C PRO A 82 9.05 -1.89 -36.25
N LEU A 83 9.09 -1.15 -35.13
CA LEU A 83 7.94 -1.02 -34.25
C LEU A 83 6.76 -0.39 -35.01
N PRO A 84 5.50 -0.77 -34.70
CA PRO A 84 4.35 -0.01 -35.15
C PRO A 84 4.52 1.47 -34.79
N PRO A 85 4.14 2.41 -35.68
CA PRO A 85 4.32 3.83 -35.42
C PRO A 85 3.58 4.23 -34.15
N LEU A 86 4.32 4.75 -33.16
CA LEU A 86 3.76 5.29 -31.90
C LEU A 86 2.89 6.54 -32.13
N SER A 87 2.90 7.07 -33.35
CA SER A 87 1.95 8.05 -33.85
C SER A 87 0.51 7.53 -33.72
N GLN A 88 -0.19 7.96 -32.66
CA GLN A 88 -1.64 7.80 -32.58
C GLN A 88 -2.28 8.34 -33.88
N PRO A 89 -3.32 7.67 -34.42
CA PRO A 89 -4.03 8.21 -35.58
C PRO A 89 -4.52 9.62 -35.22
N VAL A 90 -4.29 10.59 -36.11
CA VAL A 90 -4.58 12.00 -35.84
C VAL A 90 -6.07 12.17 -35.56
N LEU A 91 -6.41 12.26 -34.27
CA LEU A 91 -7.79 12.42 -33.82
C LEU A 91 -8.31 13.74 -34.40
N PRO A 92 -9.47 13.75 -35.07
CA PRO A 92 -9.99 14.94 -35.71
C PRO A 92 -10.38 15.97 -34.64
N GLN A 93 -9.47 16.90 -34.33
CA GLN A 93 -9.75 17.98 -33.39
C GLN A 93 -10.98 18.79 -33.87
N ALA A 94 -11.92 19.00 -32.96
CA ALA A 94 -13.10 19.79 -33.21
C ALA A 94 -12.70 21.23 -33.55
N LYS A 95 -13.01 21.69 -34.76
CA LYS A 95 -12.68 23.05 -35.24
C LYS A 95 -13.59 24.15 -34.66
N GLY A 96 -14.42 23.83 -33.68
CA GLY A 96 -15.22 24.80 -32.93
C GLY A 96 -14.40 25.46 -31.81
N LYS A 97 -15.05 26.30 -31.02
CA LYS A 97 -14.58 26.51 -29.64
C LYS A 97 -14.64 25.16 -28.91
N GLY A 98 -13.67 24.89 -28.05
CA GLY A 98 -13.76 23.75 -27.12
C GLY A 98 -14.96 23.89 -26.18
N PRO A 99 -15.26 22.86 -25.37
CA PRO A 99 -16.21 23.01 -24.27
C PRO A 99 -15.78 24.19 -23.40
N GLU A 100 -16.77 24.93 -22.86
CA GLU A 100 -16.47 26.00 -21.91
C GLU A 100 -15.74 25.41 -20.69
N PRO A 101 -14.78 26.15 -20.08
CA PRO A 101 -14.16 25.72 -18.84
C PRO A 101 -15.21 25.35 -17.80
N LEU A 102 -14.94 24.29 -17.02
CA LEU A 102 -15.84 23.88 -15.94
C LEU A 102 -16.15 25.07 -15.03
N SER A 103 -17.43 25.28 -14.72
CA SER A 103 -17.82 26.31 -13.75
C SER A 103 -17.20 26.01 -12.39
N ALA A 104 -16.98 27.03 -11.55
CA ALA A 104 -16.39 26.83 -10.21
C ALA A 104 -17.24 25.93 -9.27
N ALA A 105 -18.50 25.63 -9.62
CA ALA A 105 -19.33 24.65 -8.94
C ALA A 105 -19.06 23.19 -9.37
N GLN A 106 -18.37 22.99 -10.50
CA GLN A 106 -17.98 21.71 -11.07
C GLN A 106 -16.47 21.47 -10.92
N ASP A 107 -15.65 22.52 -11.10
CA ASP A 107 -14.22 22.47 -10.82
C ASP A 107 -13.93 22.69 -9.33
N ARG A 108 -13.82 21.58 -8.60
CA ARG A 108 -13.44 21.59 -7.18
C ARG A 108 -12.03 22.13 -6.94
N ARG A 109 -11.14 22.19 -7.95
CA ARG A 109 -9.79 22.72 -7.77
C ARG A 109 -9.80 24.23 -7.50
N VAL A 110 -10.73 24.98 -8.11
CA VAL A 110 -10.97 26.40 -7.78
C VAL A 110 -11.29 26.60 -6.30
N LYS A 111 -11.94 25.61 -5.68
CA LYS A 111 -12.25 25.58 -4.24
C LYS A 111 -11.01 25.25 -3.39
N THR A 112 -10.20 24.26 -3.79
CA THR A 112 -8.99 23.84 -3.04
C THR A 112 -7.80 24.80 -3.24
N ASP A 113 -7.82 25.64 -4.27
CA ASP A 113 -6.88 26.76 -4.47
C ASP A 113 -7.20 28.01 -3.62
N GLY A 114 -8.40 28.10 -3.01
CA GLY A 114 -8.86 29.22 -2.18
C GLY A 114 -8.22 29.30 -0.77
N ASP A 115 -8.92 29.90 0.21
CA ASP A 115 -8.50 29.80 1.63
C ASP A 115 -8.92 28.42 2.17
N LEU A 116 -7.93 27.57 2.44
CA LEU A 116 -8.15 26.19 2.87
C LEU A 116 -8.90 26.10 4.22
N ARG A 117 -8.86 27.16 5.03
CA ARG A 117 -9.57 27.22 6.33
C ARG A 117 -11.08 27.28 6.17
N GLU A 118 -11.59 27.78 5.05
CA GLU A 118 -13.04 27.79 4.74
C GLU A 118 -13.59 26.37 4.53
N LEU A 119 -12.73 25.37 4.30
CA LEU A 119 -13.11 23.97 4.14
C LEU A 119 -13.13 23.19 5.48
N LEU A 120 -12.49 23.69 6.53
CA LEU A 120 -12.51 23.07 7.86
C LEU A 120 -13.92 23.12 8.46
N LEU A 121 -14.27 22.15 9.32
CA LEU A 121 -15.53 22.18 10.06
C LEU A 121 -15.56 23.32 11.11
N ASP A 122 -16.68 24.05 11.14
CA ASP A 122 -16.92 25.05 12.18
C ASP A 122 -17.04 24.39 13.55
N ARG A 123 -16.36 24.96 14.56
CA ARG A 123 -16.52 24.58 15.97
C ARG A 123 -18.00 24.65 16.38
N PRO A 124 -18.59 23.57 16.94
CA PRO A 124 -19.99 23.57 17.33
C PRO A 124 -20.26 24.55 18.49
N ARG A 125 -21.49 25.10 18.54
CA ARG A 125 -21.91 26.03 19.59
C ARG A 125 -21.80 25.37 20.97
N GLY A 126 -21.11 26.05 21.90
CA GLY A 126 -20.88 25.56 23.27
C GLY A 126 -19.60 24.76 23.47
N ALA A 127 -18.89 24.36 22.41
CA ALA A 127 -17.56 23.78 22.54
C ALA A 127 -16.51 24.87 22.86
N LYS A 128 -15.55 24.54 23.73
CA LYS A 128 -14.45 25.47 24.11
C LYS A 128 -13.42 25.53 22.98
N ARG A 129 -12.51 26.51 23.04
CA ARG A 129 -11.30 26.53 22.18
C ARG A 129 -10.24 25.69 22.88
N THR A 130 -9.45 24.92 22.15
CA THR A 130 -8.28 24.25 22.72
C THR A 130 -7.15 25.25 22.93
N GLU A 131 -6.36 25.11 23.98
CA GLU A 131 -5.23 26.00 24.27
C GLU A 131 -4.26 26.13 23.07
N TRP A 132 -3.96 25.01 22.40
CA TRP A 132 -3.07 24.97 21.24
C TRP A 132 -3.66 25.61 19.96
N THR A 133 -4.96 25.88 19.91
CA THR A 133 -5.55 26.73 18.85
C THR A 133 -5.75 28.17 19.30
N GLU A 134 -5.55 28.53 20.58
CA GLU A 134 -5.65 29.91 21.03
C GLU A 134 -4.49 30.76 20.51
N GLY A 135 -4.75 32.01 20.12
CA GLY A 135 -3.79 32.86 19.39
C GLY A 135 -3.51 32.44 17.93
N SER A 136 -3.64 31.16 17.57
CA SER A 136 -3.45 30.66 16.21
C SER A 136 -4.48 31.21 15.21
N ASP A 137 -4.03 31.45 13.98
CA ASP A 137 -4.84 31.85 12.83
C ASP A 137 -5.37 30.66 11.99
N GLY A 138 -5.05 29.43 12.41
CA GLY A 138 -5.48 28.18 11.79
C GLY A 138 -4.58 27.67 10.66
N TRP A 139 -3.45 28.30 10.36
CA TRP A 139 -2.45 27.76 9.41
C TRP A 139 -1.41 26.90 10.12
N LEU A 140 -0.88 25.91 9.39
CA LEU A 140 0.35 25.18 9.70
C LEU A 140 1.28 25.26 8.49
N ASP A 141 2.49 25.79 8.69
CA ASP A 141 3.57 25.66 7.73
C ASP A 141 4.20 24.26 7.78
N LEU A 142 5.20 24.00 6.92
CA LEU A 142 5.81 22.67 6.80
C LEU A 142 6.51 22.23 8.10
N ALA A 143 7.13 23.16 8.85
CA ALA A 143 7.75 22.84 10.13
C ALA A 143 6.71 22.64 11.23
N ALA A 144 5.74 23.56 11.36
CA ALA A 144 4.67 23.46 12.34
C ALA A 144 3.74 22.24 12.13
N TYR A 145 3.71 21.67 10.92
CA TYR A 145 3.07 20.38 10.63
C TYR A 145 4.01 19.18 10.88
N ALA A 146 5.29 19.25 10.50
CA ALA A 146 6.29 18.22 10.82
C ALA A 146 6.45 17.98 12.33
N ASP A 147 6.34 19.04 13.15
CA ASP A 147 6.35 19.01 14.61
C ASP A 147 5.14 18.24 15.22
N ARG A 148 4.16 17.82 14.41
CA ARG A 148 3.04 16.96 14.85
C ARG A 148 3.36 15.46 14.81
N PHE A 149 4.52 15.07 14.29
CA PHE A 149 4.96 13.67 14.16
C PHE A 149 5.98 13.29 15.25
N GLU A 150 6.06 12.01 15.61
CA GLU A 150 7.04 11.49 16.60
C GLU A 150 8.51 11.80 16.22
N LYS A 151 8.79 11.98 14.92
CA LYS A 151 10.13 12.23 14.37
C LYS A 151 10.10 13.43 13.40
N PRO A 152 10.06 14.68 13.89
CA PRO A 152 9.87 15.87 13.05
C PRO A 152 10.89 16.00 11.92
N ASP A 153 12.18 15.72 12.16
CA ASP A 153 13.23 15.76 11.12
C ASP A 153 12.92 14.82 9.93
N ALA A 154 12.39 13.63 10.22
CA ALA A 154 12.03 12.65 9.20
C ALA A 154 10.74 13.05 8.47
N ALA A 155 9.73 13.51 9.22
CA ALA A 155 8.49 14.02 8.65
C ALA A 155 8.73 15.23 7.73
N PHE A 156 9.57 16.19 8.15
CA PHE A 156 9.99 17.33 7.32
C PHE A 156 10.61 16.85 5.99
N GLY A 157 11.53 15.90 6.05
CA GLY A 157 12.16 15.32 4.86
C GLY A 157 11.19 14.59 3.92
N GLN A 158 10.16 13.95 4.48
CA GLN A 158 9.10 13.27 3.72
C GLN A 158 8.14 14.29 3.08
N LEU A 159 7.65 15.27 3.84
CA LEU A 159 6.74 16.33 3.36
C LEU A 159 7.32 17.16 2.21
N VAL A 160 8.65 17.33 2.16
CA VAL A 160 9.34 17.96 1.02
C VAL A 160 9.31 17.08 -0.24
N GLN A 161 9.43 15.75 -0.10
CA GLN A 161 9.32 14.80 -1.21
C GLN A 161 7.87 14.71 -1.73
N ASP A 162 6.89 14.65 -0.83
CA ASP A 162 5.45 14.64 -1.13
C ASP A 162 4.91 15.98 -1.67
N ARG A 163 5.78 16.98 -1.81
CA ARG A 163 5.46 18.31 -2.35
C ARG A 163 4.37 19.02 -1.52
N PHE A 164 4.49 18.98 -0.19
CA PHE A 164 3.64 19.75 0.73
C PHE A 164 3.49 21.20 0.26
N ARG A 165 2.25 21.67 0.20
CA ARG A 165 1.89 23.03 -0.26
C ARG A 165 1.52 23.93 0.90
N ARG A 166 0.66 23.46 1.80
CA ARG A 166 0.15 24.15 3.01
C ARG A 166 -0.74 23.21 3.81
N ALA A 167 -0.81 23.39 5.12
CA ALA A 167 -1.79 22.74 5.98
C ALA A 167 -2.60 23.78 6.76
N VAL A 168 -3.82 23.39 7.17
CA VAL A 168 -4.67 24.17 8.08
C VAL A 168 -5.23 23.26 9.16
N VAL A 169 -5.59 23.85 10.29
CA VAL A 169 -6.06 23.13 11.47
C VAL A 169 -7.17 23.87 12.21
N THR A 170 -8.14 23.11 12.73
CA THR A 170 -9.12 23.57 13.72
C THR A 170 -9.21 22.56 14.87
N GLY A 171 -9.66 23.01 16.03
CA GLY A 171 -9.80 22.15 17.20
C GLY A 171 -10.71 22.75 18.27
N TRP A 172 -11.30 21.87 19.07
CA TRP A 172 -12.23 22.25 20.14
C TRP A 172 -12.43 21.15 21.17
N GLU A 173 -12.90 21.52 22.35
CA GLU A 173 -13.25 20.58 23.43
C GLU A 173 -14.76 20.33 23.47
N VAL A 174 -15.16 19.07 23.62
CA VAL A 174 -16.56 18.63 23.71
C VAL A 174 -16.85 18.24 25.16
N GLY A 175 -17.34 19.21 25.93
CA GLY A 175 -17.50 19.09 27.38
C GLY A 175 -16.16 19.17 28.10
N ASP A 176 -15.93 18.24 29.03
CA ASP A 176 -14.66 18.04 29.75
C ASP A 176 -14.05 16.65 29.44
N ASP A 177 -14.62 15.92 28.47
CA ASP A 177 -14.32 14.51 28.20
C ASP A 177 -13.44 14.28 26.95
N TYR A 178 -13.57 15.13 25.93
CA TYR A 178 -12.95 14.93 24.61
C TYR A 178 -12.38 16.21 24.00
N THR A 179 -11.25 16.07 23.30
CA THR A 179 -10.62 17.09 22.47
C THR A 179 -10.59 16.63 21.02
N VAL A 180 -10.94 17.53 20.11
CA VAL A 180 -10.94 17.31 18.65
C VAL A 180 -9.84 18.14 17.99
N ASP A 181 -9.08 17.54 17.08
CA ASP A 181 -8.12 18.16 16.14
C ASP A 181 -8.54 17.73 14.72
N ILE A 182 -8.72 18.67 13.79
CA ILE A 182 -9.04 18.40 12.38
C ILE A 182 -8.04 19.15 11.52
N ARG A 183 -7.35 18.44 10.62
CA ARG A 183 -6.34 18.98 9.73
C ARG A 183 -6.72 18.72 8.28
N LEU A 184 -6.46 19.70 7.41
CA LEU A 184 -6.49 19.54 5.97
C LEU A 184 -5.12 19.89 5.43
N VAL A 185 -4.49 18.94 4.73
CA VAL A 185 -3.11 19.05 4.24
C VAL A 185 -3.14 18.99 2.73
N GLN A 186 -2.64 20.02 2.06
CA GLN A 186 -2.62 20.10 0.60
C GLN A 186 -1.23 19.81 0.06
N TYR A 187 -1.16 18.97 -0.96
CA TYR A 187 0.06 18.54 -1.64
C TYR A 187 0.03 18.97 -3.11
N ARG A 188 1.19 19.07 -3.76
CA ARG A 188 1.25 19.31 -5.21
C ARG A 188 1.29 17.98 -5.94
N GLN A 189 0.14 17.59 -6.49
CA GLN A 189 -0.04 16.41 -7.35
C GLN A 189 0.64 16.63 -8.73
N GLU A 190 1.96 16.81 -8.73
CA GLU A 190 2.82 17.12 -9.88
C GLU A 190 3.55 15.87 -10.40
N GLU A 191 4.09 15.06 -9.49
CA GLU A 191 4.96 13.90 -9.79
C GLU A 191 4.39 12.57 -9.25
N ALA A 192 3.57 12.63 -8.20
CA ALA A 192 2.87 11.51 -7.56
C ALA A 192 1.43 11.92 -7.18
N ALA A 193 0.63 11.01 -6.65
CA ALA A 193 -0.70 11.28 -6.11
C ALA A 193 -0.69 11.48 -4.59
N SER A 194 0.42 11.99 -4.03
CA SER A 194 0.78 12.09 -2.61
C SER A 194 -0.38 12.32 -1.62
N ALA A 195 -1.34 13.21 -1.91
CA ALA A 195 -2.48 13.41 -0.99
C ALA A 195 -3.32 12.14 -0.73
N ALA A 196 -3.43 11.24 -1.72
CA ALA A 196 -4.08 9.94 -1.59
C ALA A 196 -3.15 8.87 -1.02
N GLU A 197 -1.86 8.90 -1.39
CA GLU A 197 -0.84 7.96 -0.92
C GLU A 197 -0.59 8.14 0.59
N VAL A 198 -0.32 9.37 1.05
CA VAL A 198 -0.21 9.74 2.47
C VAL A 198 -1.52 9.48 3.23
N GLY A 199 -2.67 9.69 2.57
CA GLY A 199 -3.99 9.38 3.13
C GLY A 199 -4.23 7.89 3.41
N VAL A 200 -3.45 7.00 2.78
CA VAL A 200 -3.39 5.57 3.08
C VAL A 200 -2.23 5.23 4.02
N GLU A 201 -1.06 5.85 3.86
CA GLU A 201 0.09 5.63 4.76
C GLU A 201 -0.23 6.00 6.23
N ALA A 202 -1.01 7.07 6.46
CA ALA A 202 -1.46 7.45 7.80
C ALA A 202 -2.25 6.35 8.53
N GLN A 203 -2.81 5.37 7.80
CA GLN A 203 -3.56 4.25 8.35
C GLN A 203 -2.66 3.14 8.92
N TYR A 204 -1.36 3.14 8.59
CA TYR A 204 -0.40 2.10 8.95
C TYR A 204 -0.24 1.88 10.46
N TRP A 205 -0.33 2.95 11.27
CA TRP A 205 -0.23 2.85 12.73
C TRP A 205 -1.54 2.35 13.39
N PRO A 206 -2.72 2.94 13.13
CA PRO A 206 -3.98 2.41 13.66
C PRO A 206 -4.33 0.99 13.19
N GLU A 207 -3.78 0.50 12.06
CA GLU A 207 -3.96 -0.90 11.64
C GLU A 207 -3.04 -1.91 12.34
N GLN A 208 -2.04 -1.44 13.09
CA GLN A 208 -1.19 -2.27 13.96
C GLN A 208 -1.63 -2.26 15.43
N GLU A 209 -2.18 -1.14 15.91
CA GLU A 209 -2.78 -1.04 17.24
C GLU A 209 -4.16 -1.72 17.33
N ARG A 210 -4.70 -1.92 18.54
CA ARG A 210 -6.02 -2.55 18.76
C ARG A 210 -7.17 -1.58 18.48
N HIS A 211 -7.38 -1.23 17.21
CA HIS A 211 -8.52 -0.42 16.77
C HIS A 211 -9.62 -1.27 16.12
N ASP A 212 -10.87 -0.96 16.43
CA ASP A 212 -11.96 -1.26 15.51
C ASP A 212 -11.92 -0.23 14.37
N SER A 213 -12.13 -0.65 13.11
CA SER A 213 -12.04 0.24 11.94
C SER A 213 -13.19 0.10 10.95
N TRP A 214 -13.55 1.21 10.29
CA TRP A 214 -14.67 1.29 9.34
C TRP A 214 -14.38 2.23 8.16
N PRO A 215 -14.88 1.93 6.96
CA PRO A 215 -14.74 2.82 5.80
C PRO A 215 -15.60 4.08 5.97
N ILE A 216 -15.09 5.22 5.52
CA ILE A 216 -15.79 6.52 5.54
C ILE A 216 -16.65 6.64 4.25
N PRO A 217 -17.97 6.81 4.33
CA PRO A 217 -18.84 6.93 3.16
C PRO A 217 -18.42 8.04 2.19
N GLY A 218 -18.46 7.75 0.89
CA GLY A 218 -18.08 8.74 -0.14
C GLY A 218 -16.58 9.03 -0.23
N THR A 219 -15.75 8.18 0.39
CA THR A 219 -14.30 8.08 0.19
C THR A 219 -13.98 6.72 -0.44
N GLY A 220 -12.79 6.57 -1.02
CA GLY A 220 -12.31 5.28 -1.54
C GLY A 220 -11.72 4.45 -0.40
N GLU A 221 -10.40 4.48 -0.27
CA GLU A 221 -9.65 3.86 0.83
C GLU A 221 -9.68 4.70 2.13
N GLY A 222 -10.67 5.57 2.34
CA GLY A 222 -10.73 6.40 3.56
C GLY A 222 -11.32 5.63 4.73
N ARG A 223 -10.66 5.67 5.88
CA ARG A 223 -10.98 4.82 7.04
C ARG A 223 -10.96 5.61 8.35
N ALA A 224 -11.84 5.22 9.27
CA ALA A 224 -11.91 5.73 10.63
C ALA A 224 -11.72 4.59 11.65
N TYR A 225 -11.01 4.90 12.73
CA TYR A 225 -10.48 3.98 13.73
C TYR A 225 -10.90 4.43 15.13
N VAL A 226 -11.17 3.49 16.03
CA VAL A 226 -11.39 3.73 17.45
C VAL A 226 -10.56 2.74 18.26
N LEU A 227 -9.71 3.27 19.14
CA LEU A 227 -8.83 2.47 19.99
C LEU A 227 -9.64 1.80 21.11
N ALA A 228 -9.55 0.46 21.21
CA ALA A 228 -10.37 -0.32 22.14
C ALA A 228 -9.95 -0.20 23.63
N GLU A 229 -8.66 0.06 23.88
CA GLU A 229 -8.03 0.16 25.21
C GLU A 229 -7.26 1.49 25.30
N PRO A 230 -7.24 2.22 26.43
CA PRO A 230 -6.67 3.55 26.45
C PRO A 230 -5.12 3.52 26.37
N ARG A 231 -4.56 4.30 25.45
CA ARG A 231 -3.11 4.52 25.34
C ARG A 231 -2.60 5.09 26.66
N THR A 232 -1.56 4.47 27.21
CA THR A 232 -1.05 4.74 28.55
C THR A 232 0.46 4.95 28.47
N GLU A 233 0.96 6.00 29.13
CA GLU A 233 2.37 6.37 29.20
C GLU A 233 2.72 6.70 30.65
N ASP A 234 3.87 6.23 31.13
CA ASP A 234 4.24 6.33 32.55
C ASP A 234 4.37 7.78 33.00
N GLY A 235 3.57 8.15 34.01
CA GLY A 235 3.50 9.52 34.55
C GLY A 235 2.41 10.41 33.93
N TYR A 236 1.73 9.95 32.87
CA TYR A 236 0.63 10.67 32.23
C TYR A 236 -0.73 10.01 32.50
N GLN A 237 -1.81 10.72 32.18
CA GLN A 237 -3.16 10.16 32.23
C GLN A 237 -3.41 9.29 30.98
N SER A 238 -3.92 8.07 31.17
CA SER A 238 -4.36 7.21 30.07
C SER A 238 -5.48 7.86 29.26
N LEU A 239 -5.35 7.88 27.94
CA LEU A 239 -6.31 8.49 27.01
C LEU A 239 -6.79 7.50 25.97
N TYR A 240 -8.09 7.52 25.67
CA TYR A 240 -8.64 6.86 24.49
C TYR A 240 -8.43 7.75 23.26
N GLY A 241 -8.14 7.11 22.13
CA GLY A 241 -8.01 7.77 20.83
C GLY A 241 -9.05 7.26 19.83
N ALA A 242 -9.40 8.11 18.88
CA ALA A 242 -10.01 7.74 17.62
C ALA A 242 -9.47 8.66 16.53
N GLU A 243 -9.25 8.13 15.34
CA GLU A 243 -8.67 8.88 14.22
C GLU A 243 -9.31 8.51 12.89
N ALA A 244 -9.26 9.41 11.91
CA ALA A 244 -9.85 9.20 10.60
C ALA A 244 -9.02 9.86 9.51
N HIS A 245 -8.71 9.07 8.48
CA HIS A 245 -7.85 9.45 7.36
C HIS A 245 -8.59 9.23 6.04
N ALA A 246 -8.60 10.25 5.19
CA ALA A 246 -9.17 10.18 3.85
C ALA A 246 -8.49 11.19 2.92
N ALA A 247 -8.74 11.08 1.62
CA ALA A 247 -8.22 12.02 0.63
C ALA A 247 -9.29 12.40 -0.40
N ARG A 248 -9.18 13.62 -0.95
CA ARG A 248 -9.97 14.05 -2.11
C ARG A 248 -9.20 15.09 -2.92
N GLY A 249 -8.84 14.72 -4.15
CA GLY A 249 -8.10 15.58 -5.07
C GLY A 249 -6.65 15.77 -4.64
N ASP A 250 -6.31 16.98 -4.21
CA ASP A 250 -4.99 17.37 -3.74
C ASP A 250 -4.92 17.60 -2.22
N ILE A 251 -5.99 17.24 -1.48
CA ILE A 251 -6.09 17.37 -0.01
C ILE A 251 -6.19 15.99 0.66
N THR A 252 -5.38 15.79 1.70
CA THR A 252 -5.56 14.77 2.74
C THR A 252 -6.34 15.38 3.91
N MET A 253 -7.29 14.62 4.45
CA MET A 253 -8.03 14.93 5.67
C MET A 253 -7.53 14.02 6.80
N GLU A 254 -7.17 14.63 7.92
CA GLU A 254 -6.90 13.95 9.17
C GLU A 254 -7.85 14.47 10.25
N ILE A 255 -8.40 13.58 11.06
CA ILE A 255 -9.17 13.92 12.26
C ILE A 255 -8.64 13.08 13.40
N TYR A 256 -8.37 13.72 14.54
CA TYR A 256 -8.00 13.06 15.78
C TYR A 256 -8.98 13.47 16.88
N VAL A 257 -9.40 12.50 17.68
CA VAL A 257 -10.22 12.71 18.88
C VAL A 257 -9.57 11.98 20.04
N TYR A 258 -9.18 12.72 21.05
CA TYR A 258 -8.61 12.19 22.29
C TYR A 258 -9.59 12.40 23.44
N GLY A 259 -9.63 11.50 24.42
CA GLY A 259 -10.50 11.68 25.58
C GLY A 259 -10.20 10.80 26.78
N THR A 260 -10.73 11.18 27.93
CA THR A 260 -10.60 10.44 29.20
C THR A 260 -11.54 9.22 29.29
N LYS A 261 -12.40 9.03 28.28
CA LYS A 261 -13.42 8.00 28.14
C LYS A 261 -13.37 7.41 26.72
N PRO A 262 -13.86 6.16 26.49
CA PRO A 262 -13.89 5.54 25.17
C PRO A 262 -14.57 6.44 24.13
N VAL A 263 -13.86 6.78 23.05
CA VAL A 263 -14.38 7.65 22.00
C VAL A 263 -15.47 6.90 21.22
N PRO A 264 -16.73 7.39 21.16
CA PRO A 264 -17.77 6.66 20.45
C PRO A 264 -17.52 6.66 18.94
N LYS A 265 -17.59 5.49 18.28
CA LYS A 265 -17.57 5.36 16.79
C LYS A 265 -18.38 6.46 16.09
N LYS A 266 -19.61 6.71 16.58
CA LYS A 266 -20.51 7.71 15.99
C LYS A 266 -19.91 9.11 15.96
N MET A 267 -19.08 9.47 16.94
CA MET A 267 -18.40 10.77 16.99
C MET A 267 -17.41 10.91 15.84
N ILE A 268 -16.40 10.03 15.77
CA ILE A 268 -15.35 10.10 14.72
C ILE A 268 -15.95 9.94 13.31
N MET A 269 -16.89 9.00 13.09
CA MET A 269 -17.60 8.85 11.81
C MET A 269 -18.35 10.14 11.43
N SER A 270 -19.08 10.76 12.36
CA SER A 270 -19.84 11.98 12.07
C SER A 270 -18.98 13.22 11.82
N LEU A 271 -17.74 13.23 12.32
CA LEU A 271 -16.75 14.27 12.01
C LEU A 271 -16.16 14.05 10.61
N ALA A 272 -15.75 12.81 10.31
CA ALA A 272 -15.20 12.42 9.01
C ALA A 272 -16.21 12.65 7.86
N GLU A 273 -17.45 12.15 8.00
CA GLU A 273 -18.51 12.35 7.00
C GLU A 273 -18.76 13.84 6.72
N ARG A 274 -18.98 14.64 7.77
CA ARG A 274 -19.24 16.10 7.63
C ARG A 274 -18.04 16.89 7.12
N GLN A 275 -16.81 16.46 7.40
CA GLN A 275 -15.61 17.10 6.87
C GLN A 275 -15.39 16.72 5.39
N MET A 276 -15.69 15.48 4.99
CA MET A 276 -15.71 15.06 3.59
C MET A 276 -16.87 15.68 2.80
N GLU A 277 -17.97 16.09 3.43
CA GLU A 277 -19.00 16.93 2.79
C GLU A 277 -18.49 18.36 2.47
N ARG A 278 -17.50 18.88 3.22
CA ARG A 278 -16.88 20.19 2.97
C ARG A 278 -15.79 20.19 1.89
N LEU A 279 -15.39 19.05 1.33
CA LEU A 279 -14.42 18.94 0.23
C LEU A 279 -15.11 18.82 -1.14
#